data_AF-A0A1G7VED8-F1
#
_entry.id   AF-A0A1G7VED8-F1
#
_cell.length_a   1.000
_cell.length_b   1.000
_cell.length_c   1.000
_cell.angle_alpha   90.00
_cell.angle_beta   90.00
_cell.angle_gamma   90.00
#
_symmetry.space_group_name_H-M   'P 1'
#
loop_
_entity.id
_entity.type
_entity.pdbx_description
1 polymer ?
#
loop_
_entity_poly.entity_id
_entity_poly.type
_entity_poly.pdbx_seq_one_letter_code
_entity_poly.pdbx_strand_id
1 'polypeptide(L)'
;MIIDLTYPLPKKKLEQLLELATTAKYSEKFGHFGTHFDCMGHEFSIDNCKRNGKIFDISSIREREVNLEDIDISKIEENDFIIFYTGIMEKNEYATPEYMKNNPELSNTLIRYLIDKKVSLIGFDMGGIRKSSEHAIADQYCADNGVFIIENLTNLNKLIEFKDNQFIVYTYPILIVGSTGLPTRVITEIFQ
;
A
#
# COMPACT_ATOMS: atom_id res chain seq x y z
N MET A 1 14.74 -14.83 6.17
CA MET A 1 13.36 -15.39 6.18
C MET A 1 12.53 -14.65 5.15
N ILE A 2 11.63 -15.32 4.41
CA ILE A 2 10.77 -14.65 3.41
C ILE A 2 9.32 -14.62 3.91
N ILE A 3 8.65 -13.47 3.80
CA ILE A 3 7.20 -13.34 4.02
C ILE A 3 6.56 -12.84 2.73
N ASP A 4 5.50 -13.52 2.30
CA ASP A 4 4.66 -13.05 1.21
C ASP A 4 3.65 -12.02 1.74
N LEU A 5 3.71 -10.80 1.21
CA LEU A 5 2.83 -9.70 1.61
C LEU A 5 1.67 -9.52 0.65
N THR A 6 1.54 -10.40 -0.35
CA THR A 6 0.48 -10.33 -1.37
C THR A 6 -0.79 -10.99 -0.86
N TYR A 7 -1.92 -10.27 -0.88
CA TYR A 7 -3.23 -10.83 -0.55
C TYR A 7 -3.59 -11.94 -1.54
N PRO A 8 -3.88 -13.17 -1.07
CA PRO A 8 -4.22 -14.29 -1.94
C PRO A 8 -5.69 -14.17 -2.42
N LEU A 9 -5.93 -13.28 -3.38
CA LEU A 9 -7.28 -12.98 -3.91
C LEU A 9 -7.97 -14.26 -4.41
N PRO A 10 -9.04 -14.74 -3.74
CA PRO A 10 -9.70 -15.97 -4.17
C PRO A 10 -10.38 -15.77 -5.52
N LYS A 11 -10.32 -16.78 -6.40
CA LYS A 11 -10.96 -16.74 -7.73
C LYS A 11 -12.41 -16.29 -7.69
N LYS A 12 -13.22 -16.86 -6.77
CA LYS A 12 -14.63 -16.49 -6.59
C LYS A 12 -14.81 -15.01 -6.25
N LYS A 13 -13.91 -14.44 -5.45
CA LYS A 13 -13.94 -13.02 -5.09
C LYS A 13 -13.53 -12.15 -6.27
N LEU A 14 -12.51 -12.56 -7.02
CA LEU A 14 -12.13 -11.88 -8.27
C LEU A 14 -13.29 -11.84 -9.27
N GLU A 15 -13.99 -12.96 -9.47
CA GLU A 15 -15.17 -13.04 -10.33
C GLU A 15 -16.27 -12.06 -9.87
N GLN A 16 -16.56 -12.01 -8.56
CA GLN A 16 -17.50 -11.04 -7.99
C GLN A 16 -17.07 -9.58 -8.22
N LEU A 17 -15.79 -9.26 -8.01
CA LEU A 17 -15.25 -7.91 -8.24
C LEU A 17 -15.31 -7.51 -9.72
N LEU A 18 -15.04 -8.46 -10.62
CA LEU A 18 -15.14 -8.27 -12.06
C LEU A 18 -16.59 -8.04 -12.51
N GLU A 19 -17.56 -8.76 -11.95
CA GLU A 19 -18.98 -8.54 -12.18
C GLU A 19 -19.41 -7.13 -11.71
N LEU A 20 -18.90 -6.66 -10.56
CA LEU A 20 -19.19 -5.30 -10.08
C LEU A 20 -18.54 -4.19 -10.91
N ALA A 21 -17.50 -4.52 -11.69
CA ALA A 21 -16.82 -3.56 -12.57
C ALA A 21 -17.54 -3.32 -13.91
N THR A 22 -18.74 -3.88 -14.12
CA THR A 22 -19.35 -3.92 -15.45
C THR A 22 -19.91 -2.61 -15.99
N THR A 23 -19.09 -1.85 -16.75
CA THR A 23 -19.37 -1.01 -17.95
C THR A 23 -18.16 -0.10 -18.22
N ALA A 24 -17.54 -0.18 -19.41
CA ALA A 24 -16.49 0.69 -20.01
C ALA A 24 -15.22 1.07 -19.20
N LYS A 25 -15.24 1.04 -17.87
CA LYS A 25 -14.16 1.33 -16.91
C LYS A 25 -13.53 0.06 -16.31
N TYR A 26 -13.75 -1.08 -16.95
CA TYR A 26 -13.24 -2.38 -16.48
C TYR A 26 -11.71 -2.42 -16.42
N SER A 27 -11.03 -1.89 -17.42
CA SER A 27 -9.57 -1.90 -17.52
C SER A 27 -8.93 -1.10 -16.39
N GLU A 28 -9.53 0.03 -16.02
CA GLU A 28 -9.05 0.87 -14.91
C GLU A 28 -9.20 0.13 -13.58
N LYS A 29 -10.40 -0.40 -13.27
CA LYS A 29 -10.65 -1.03 -11.96
C LYS A 29 -9.92 -2.35 -11.73
N PHE A 30 -9.69 -3.14 -12.79
CA PHE A 30 -8.92 -4.38 -12.69
C PHE A 30 -7.52 -4.14 -12.09
N GLY A 31 -6.94 -2.98 -12.40
CA GLY A 31 -5.68 -2.48 -11.86
C GLY A 31 -5.60 -2.46 -10.32
N HIS A 32 -6.74 -2.28 -9.66
CA HIS A 32 -6.85 -1.97 -8.23
C HIS A 32 -7.43 -3.13 -7.39
N PHE A 33 -7.41 -4.35 -7.91
CA PHE A 33 -7.90 -5.53 -7.19
C PHE A 33 -6.79 -6.26 -6.43
N GLY A 34 -7.11 -6.67 -5.19
CA GLY A 34 -6.14 -7.30 -4.29
C GLY A 34 -4.97 -6.37 -4.00
N THR A 35 -3.79 -6.96 -3.75
CA THR A 35 -2.55 -6.19 -3.63
C THR A 35 -2.16 -5.60 -4.97
N HIS A 36 -2.04 -4.28 -5.02
CA HIS A 36 -1.75 -3.56 -6.25
C HIS A 36 -0.88 -2.33 -5.98
N PHE A 37 -0.30 -1.82 -7.06
CA PHE A 37 0.53 -0.62 -7.11
C PHE A 37 -0.26 0.47 -7.83
N ASP A 38 -0.53 1.58 -7.16
CA ASP A 38 -1.20 2.74 -7.74
C ASP A 38 -0.21 3.57 -8.55
N CYS A 39 -0.12 3.26 -9.83
CA CYS A 39 0.78 3.95 -10.76
C CYS A 39 0.25 5.30 -11.25
N MET A 40 -1.07 5.52 -11.19
CA MET A 40 -1.70 6.81 -11.50
C MET A 40 -1.27 7.39 -12.87
N GLY A 41 -1.13 6.52 -13.87
CA GLY A 41 -0.69 6.89 -15.23
C GLY A 41 0.82 7.00 -15.43
N HIS A 42 1.62 6.86 -14.37
CA HIS A 42 3.08 6.84 -14.42
C HIS A 42 3.62 5.43 -14.63
N GLU A 43 4.87 5.32 -15.08
CA GLU A 43 5.55 4.03 -15.27
C GLU A 43 6.21 3.53 -13.99
N PHE A 44 6.19 2.22 -13.77
CA PHE A 44 6.94 1.59 -12.68
C PHE A 44 8.44 1.58 -12.99
N SER A 45 9.24 2.25 -12.16
CA SER A 45 10.71 2.18 -12.24
C SER A 45 11.24 0.84 -11.72
N ILE A 46 12.15 0.22 -12.46
CA ILE A 46 12.82 -1.02 -12.04
C ILE A 46 13.60 -0.86 -10.73
N ASP A 47 14.04 0.36 -10.40
CA ASP A 47 14.73 0.64 -9.14
C ASP A 47 13.81 0.39 -7.92
N ASN A 48 12.48 0.46 -8.12
CA ASN A 48 11.49 0.16 -7.09
C ASN A 48 11.25 -1.35 -6.90
N CYS A 49 11.83 -2.23 -7.73
CA CYS A 49 11.72 -3.68 -7.52
C CYS A 49 12.37 -4.15 -6.22
N LYS A 50 13.30 -3.37 -5.65
CA LYS A 50 14.04 -3.74 -4.45
C LYS A 50 14.31 -2.51 -3.60
N ARG A 51 13.60 -2.37 -2.48
CA ARG A 51 13.79 -1.27 -1.52
C ARG A 51 14.03 -1.77 -0.11
N ASN A 52 14.75 -0.99 0.69
CA ASN A 52 14.78 -1.19 2.14
C ASN A 52 13.37 -0.97 2.68
N GLY A 53 12.89 -1.87 3.53
CA GLY A 53 11.58 -1.74 4.14
C GLY A 53 11.67 -1.16 5.55
N LYS A 54 10.71 -0.31 5.89
CA LYS A 54 10.44 0.14 7.27
C LYS A 54 8.96 -0.08 7.55
N ILE A 55 8.63 -0.67 8.69
CA ILE A 55 7.23 -0.89 9.08
C ILE A 55 6.90 -0.17 10.38
N PHE A 56 5.76 0.51 10.41
CA PHE A 56 5.24 1.23 11.56
C PHE A 56 3.87 0.68 11.97
N ASP A 57 3.70 0.44 13.26
CA ASP A 57 2.42 0.01 13.82
C ASP A 57 1.51 1.21 14.08
N ILE A 58 0.40 1.29 13.35
CA ILE A 58 -0.66 2.29 13.52
C ILE A 58 -2.01 1.61 13.83
N SER A 59 -1.98 0.35 14.27
CA SER A 59 -3.17 -0.47 14.47
C SER A 59 -4.09 0.00 15.60
N SER A 60 -3.60 0.90 16.47
CA SER A 60 -4.36 1.53 17.54
C SER A 60 -5.02 2.86 17.16
N ILE A 61 -4.69 3.45 16.01
CA ILE A 61 -5.20 4.76 15.57
C ILE A 61 -6.43 4.56 14.70
N ARG A 62 -7.59 5.11 15.11
CA ARG A 62 -8.87 4.91 14.39
C ARG A 62 -9.75 6.15 14.24
N GLU A 63 -9.72 7.05 15.20
CA GLU A 63 -10.65 8.20 15.26
C GLU A 63 -9.98 9.52 14.86
N ARG A 64 -8.76 9.45 14.33
CA ARG A 64 -7.99 10.59 13.84
C ARG A 64 -7.02 10.15 12.75
N GLU A 65 -6.47 11.15 12.07
CA GLU A 65 -5.37 10.94 11.12
C GLU A 65 -4.09 10.50 11.84
N VAL A 66 -3.23 9.79 11.11
CA VAL A 66 -1.86 9.45 11.48
C VAL A 66 -0.97 10.64 11.18
N ASN A 67 -0.26 11.11 12.19
CA ASN A 67 0.62 12.26 12.14
C ASN A 67 2.09 11.84 12.27
N LEU A 68 3.00 12.81 12.15
CA LEU A 68 4.44 12.57 12.23
C LEU A 68 4.85 11.99 13.59
N GLU A 69 4.20 12.43 14.67
CA GLU A 69 4.47 11.97 16.04
C GLU A 69 4.07 10.52 16.32
N ASP A 70 3.26 9.90 15.44
CA ASP A 70 2.83 8.51 15.58
C ASP A 70 3.87 7.51 15.10
N ILE A 71 4.89 7.98 14.37
CA ILE A 71 5.94 7.14 13.80
C ILE A 71 7.32 7.68 14.12
N ASP A 72 8.31 6.79 14.16
CA ASP A 72 9.70 7.21 14.32
C ASP A 72 10.27 7.66 12.97
N ILE A 73 10.03 8.93 12.63
CA ILE A 73 10.49 9.55 11.37
C ILE A 73 12.01 9.54 11.20
N SER A 74 12.78 9.33 12.28
CA SER A 74 14.24 9.25 12.23
C SER A 74 14.75 7.99 11.54
N LYS A 75 13.93 6.94 11.47
CA LYS A 75 14.25 5.67 10.80
C LYS A 75 14.04 5.70 9.27
N ILE A 76 13.43 6.77 8.75
CA ILE A 76 13.05 6.89 7.34
C ILE A 76 14.20 7.47 6.55
N GLU A 77 14.56 6.80 5.45
CA GLU A 77 15.59 7.21 4.50
C GLU A 77 15.03 7.41 3.09
N GLU A 78 15.78 8.14 2.25
CA GLU A 78 15.46 8.28 0.83
C GLU A 78 15.44 6.90 0.17
N ASN A 79 14.52 6.72 -0.78
CA ASN A 79 14.20 5.49 -1.49
C ASN A 79 13.56 4.36 -0.67
N ASP A 80 13.33 4.50 0.63
CA ASP A 80 12.69 3.45 1.43
C ASP A 80 11.30 3.05 0.92
N PHE A 81 10.89 1.82 1.24
CA PHE A 81 9.50 1.39 1.22
C PHE A 81 8.95 1.48 2.65
N ILE A 82 8.11 2.47 2.89
CA ILE A 82 7.43 2.71 4.17
C ILE A 82 6.11 1.93 4.22
N ILE A 83 5.97 1.05 5.20
CA ILE A 83 4.79 0.20 5.39
C ILE A 83 4.10 0.60 6.69
N PHE A 84 2.78 0.79 6.62
CA PHE A 84 1.94 1.06 7.77
C PHE A 84 1.08 -0.16 8.07
N TYR A 85 1.29 -0.76 9.23
CA TYR A 85 0.48 -1.86 9.73
C TYR A 85 -0.75 -1.32 10.46
N THR A 86 -1.93 -1.59 9.90
CA THR A 86 -3.22 -1.21 10.47
C THR A 86 -3.92 -2.38 11.16
N GLY A 87 -3.68 -3.61 10.73
CA GLY A 87 -4.40 -4.81 11.16
C GLY A 87 -5.79 -4.96 10.54
N ILE A 88 -6.15 -4.17 9.52
CA ILE A 88 -7.47 -4.20 8.87
C ILE A 88 -7.64 -5.49 8.04
N MET A 89 -6.67 -5.82 7.19
CA MET A 89 -6.73 -7.01 6.34
C MET A 89 -6.86 -8.32 7.12
N GLU A 90 -6.42 -8.34 8.38
CA GLU A 90 -6.48 -9.53 9.24
C GLU A 90 -7.81 -9.66 9.97
N LYS A 91 -8.41 -8.54 10.35
CA LYS A 91 -9.65 -8.51 11.13
C LYS A 91 -10.89 -8.62 10.24
N ASN A 92 -10.77 -8.19 8.99
CA ASN A 92 -11.90 -8.04 8.08
C ASN A 92 -11.68 -8.79 6.77
N GLU A 93 -12.75 -9.34 6.22
CA GLU A 93 -12.70 -9.91 4.88
C GLU A 93 -12.52 -8.79 3.84
N TYR A 94 -11.54 -8.94 2.95
CA TYR A 94 -11.25 -8.01 1.87
C TYR A 94 -12.50 -7.60 1.07
N ALA A 95 -12.58 -6.32 0.72
CA ALA A 95 -13.65 -5.72 -0.09
C ALA A 95 -15.07 -5.91 0.48
N THR A 96 -15.20 -6.10 1.80
CA THR A 96 -16.49 -6.03 2.51
C THR A 96 -16.72 -4.63 3.10
N PRO A 97 -17.96 -4.27 3.46
CA PRO A 97 -18.23 -3.00 4.11
C PRO A 97 -17.44 -2.78 5.41
N GLU A 98 -17.20 -3.83 6.20
CA GLU A 98 -16.43 -3.71 7.44
C GLU A 98 -14.94 -3.43 7.17
N TYR A 99 -14.38 -4.01 6.12
CA TYR A 99 -13.02 -3.73 5.66
C TYR A 99 -12.84 -2.26 5.20
N MET A 100 -13.90 -1.61 4.70
CA MET A 100 -13.87 -0.21 4.25
C MET A 100 -14.15 0.80 5.37
N LYS A 101 -14.47 0.33 6.58
CA LYS A 101 -15.04 1.16 7.63
C LYS A 101 -13.98 1.56 8.65
N ASN A 102 -13.96 2.85 9.00
CA ASN A 102 -13.10 3.40 10.03
C ASN A 102 -11.59 3.13 9.79
N ASN A 103 -11.19 3.16 8.52
CA ASN A 103 -9.79 3.04 8.12
C ASN A 103 -9.03 4.30 8.57
N PRO A 104 -7.85 4.18 9.21
CA PRO A 104 -7.03 5.35 9.52
C PRO A 104 -6.59 6.05 8.24
N GLU A 105 -6.36 7.35 8.32
CA GLU A 105 -5.91 8.16 7.19
C GLU A 105 -4.55 8.76 7.52
N LEU A 106 -3.63 8.85 6.57
CA LEU A 106 -2.42 9.65 6.77
C LEU A 106 -2.78 11.13 6.71
N SER A 107 -2.26 11.93 7.63
CA SER A 107 -2.38 13.38 7.54
C SER A 107 -1.67 13.91 6.31
N ASN A 108 -2.17 15.02 5.76
CA ASN A 108 -1.51 15.70 4.64
C ASN A 108 -0.07 16.12 4.98
N THR A 109 0.21 16.42 6.25
CA THR A 109 1.55 16.74 6.74
C THR A 109 2.49 15.53 6.63
N LEU A 110 2.02 14.35 7.05
CA LEU A 110 2.81 13.12 6.93
C LEU A 110 3.04 12.73 5.46
N ILE A 111 2.03 12.85 4.60
CA ILE A 111 2.17 12.60 3.15
C ILE A 111 3.24 13.51 2.55
N ARG A 112 3.18 14.83 2.84
CA ARG A 112 4.18 15.80 2.35
C ARG A 112 5.58 15.47 2.85
N TYR A 113 5.72 15.11 4.13
CA TYR A 113 7.01 14.71 4.68
C TYR A 113 7.60 13.50 3.95
N LEU A 114 6.81 12.46 3.68
CA LEU A 114 7.26 11.27 2.96
C LEU A 114 7.70 11.59 1.52
N ILE A 115 6.96 12.47 0.85
CA ILE A 115 7.33 13.00 -0.48
C ILE A 115 8.64 13.79 -0.43
N ASP A 116 8.77 14.75 0.49
CA ASP A 116 9.98 15.57 0.63
C ASP A 116 11.21 14.72 0.97
N LYS A 117 11.00 13.65 1.73
CA LYS A 117 12.01 12.64 2.08
C LYS A 117 12.35 11.71 0.93
N LYS A 118 11.56 11.73 -0.16
CA LYS A 118 11.73 10.91 -1.37
C LYS A 118 11.76 9.42 -1.07
N VAL A 119 10.84 8.97 -0.22
CA VAL A 119 10.60 7.52 -0.09
C VAL A 119 10.06 7.00 -1.42
N SER A 120 10.34 5.75 -1.78
CA SER A 120 9.89 5.23 -3.08
C SER A 120 8.44 4.78 -3.07
N LEU A 121 8.08 4.07 -2.01
CA LEU A 121 6.84 3.31 -1.91
C LEU A 121 6.24 3.51 -0.52
N ILE A 122 4.92 3.62 -0.46
CA ILE A 122 4.14 3.63 0.78
C ILE A 122 3.15 2.46 0.70
N GLY A 123 3.06 1.64 1.75
CA GLY A 123 2.22 0.44 1.73
C GLY A 123 1.31 0.28 2.94
N PHE A 124 0.15 -0.34 2.70
CA PHE A 124 -0.88 -0.55 3.70
C PHE A 124 -1.52 -1.94 3.59
N ASP A 125 -2.01 -2.47 4.70
CA ASP A 125 -2.95 -3.59 4.75
C ASP A 125 -4.42 -3.14 4.75
N MET A 126 -4.70 -2.08 3.98
CA MET A 126 -6.04 -1.55 3.69
C MET A 126 -6.01 -0.84 2.33
N GLY A 127 -7.13 -0.21 1.96
CA GLY A 127 -7.31 0.55 0.73
C GLY A 127 -7.41 2.03 1.05
N GLY A 128 -6.63 2.82 0.34
CA GLY A 128 -6.46 4.25 0.44
C GLY A 128 -5.55 4.71 1.57
N ILE A 129 -4.78 5.77 1.29
CA ILE A 129 -4.04 6.54 2.31
C ILE A 129 -4.85 7.69 2.90
N ARG A 130 -6.00 8.01 2.28
CA ARG A 130 -6.98 9.04 2.68
C ARG A 130 -8.40 8.49 2.50
N LYS A 131 -9.40 9.16 3.09
CA LYS A 131 -10.82 8.86 2.83
C LYS A 131 -11.17 8.88 1.35
N SER A 132 -12.26 8.18 1.01
CA SER A 132 -12.70 7.96 -0.38
C SER A 132 -12.88 9.24 -1.21
N SER A 133 -13.20 10.39 -0.62
CA SER A 133 -13.34 11.66 -1.35
C SER A 133 -12.01 12.32 -1.73
N GLU A 134 -10.91 11.96 -1.06
CA GLU A 134 -9.56 12.54 -1.25
C GLU A 134 -8.54 11.51 -1.76
N HIS A 135 -8.85 10.22 -1.67
CA HIS A 135 -7.98 9.09 -2.02
C HIS A 135 -7.30 9.25 -3.39
N ALA A 136 -8.06 9.33 -4.49
CA ALA A 136 -7.47 9.44 -5.83
C ALA A 136 -6.61 10.71 -6.02
N ILE A 137 -6.96 11.81 -5.34
CA ILE A 137 -6.18 13.05 -5.38
C ILE A 137 -4.85 12.89 -4.64
N ALA A 138 -4.87 12.21 -3.49
CA ALA A 138 -3.69 11.96 -2.69
C ALA A 138 -2.72 11.02 -3.40
N ASP A 139 -3.22 9.93 -3.99
CA ASP A 139 -2.36 8.97 -4.69
C ASP A 139 -1.76 9.59 -5.95
N GLN A 140 -2.55 10.37 -6.70
CA GLN A 140 -2.02 11.13 -7.84
C GLN A 140 -0.95 12.13 -7.39
N TYR A 141 -1.17 12.84 -6.29
CA TYR A 141 -0.20 13.79 -5.75
C TYR A 141 1.11 13.10 -5.35
N CYS A 142 1.04 11.92 -4.73
CA CYS A 142 2.22 11.09 -4.44
C CYS A 142 2.93 10.70 -5.75
N ALA A 143 2.19 10.14 -6.72
CA ALA A 143 2.75 9.61 -7.97
C ALA A 143 3.40 10.72 -8.82
N ASP A 144 2.80 11.90 -8.88
CA ASP A 144 3.35 13.09 -9.55
C ASP A 144 4.68 13.57 -8.93
N ASN A 145 4.96 13.16 -7.69
CA ASN A 145 6.22 13.43 -6.99
C ASN A 145 7.12 12.18 -6.85
N GLY A 146 6.84 11.12 -7.61
CA GLY A 146 7.67 9.91 -7.66
C GLY A 146 7.54 8.97 -6.46
N VAL A 147 6.50 9.15 -5.64
CA VAL A 147 6.18 8.26 -4.51
C VAL A 147 4.91 7.49 -4.83
N PHE A 148 4.90 6.17 -4.66
CA PHE A 148 3.76 5.35 -5.09
C PHE A 148 3.15 4.55 -3.97
N ILE A 149 1.86 4.24 -4.09
CA ILE A 149 1.10 3.54 -3.07
C ILE A 149 0.97 2.06 -3.43
N ILE A 150 1.06 1.20 -2.42
CA ILE A 150 0.78 -0.22 -2.51
C ILE A 150 -0.27 -0.59 -1.47
N GLU A 151 -1.44 -0.96 -1.94
CA GLU A 151 -2.57 -1.25 -1.08
C GLU A 151 -2.74 -2.74 -0.83
N ASN A 152 -3.57 -3.06 0.15
CA ASN A 152 -4.05 -4.42 0.39
C ASN A 152 -2.94 -5.44 0.63
N LEU A 153 -1.85 -5.04 1.28
CA LEU A 153 -0.86 -5.96 1.81
C LEU A 153 -1.51 -6.89 2.84
N THR A 154 -0.91 -8.05 3.04
CA THR A 154 -1.32 -9.01 4.08
C THR A 154 -0.09 -9.51 4.85
N ASN A 155 -0.31 -10.32 5.88
CA ASN A 155 0.74 -10.85 6.77
C ASN A 155 1.59 -9.75 7.45
N LEU A 156 1.08 -8.53 7.58
CA LEU A 156 1.79 -7.45 8.25
C LEU A 156 1.94 -7.69 9.76
N ASN A 157 1.02 -8.43 10.41
CA ASN A 157 1.24 -8.96 11.77
C ASN A 157 2.46 -9.84 11.93
N LYS A 158 2.92 -10.53 10.88
CA LYS A 158 4.14 -11.32 10.94
C LYS A 158 5.36 -10.44 10.72
N LEU A 159 5.26 -9.44 9.84
CA LEU A 159 6.35 -8.53 9.53
C LEU A 159 6.62 -7.54 10.67
N ILE A 160 5.59 -7.09 11.39
CA ILE A 160 5.73 -6.09 12.46
C ILE A 160 6.58 -6.61 13.64
N GLU A 161 6.62 -7.92 13.85
CA GLU A 161 7.53 -8.58 14.82
C GLU A 161 9.02 -8.35 14.49
N PHE A 162 9.33 -7.93 13.26
CA PHE A 162 10.68 -7.63 12.77
C PHE A 162 10.88 -6.14 12.47
N LYS A 163 10.06 -5.25 13.05
CA LYS A 163 10.12 -3.80 12.79
C LYS A 163 11.48 -3.14 13.07
N ASP A 164 12.29 -3.75 13.93
CA ASP A 164 13.62 -3.26 14.30
C ASP A 164 14.74 -4.00 13.54
N ASN A 165 14.40 -4.98 12.70
CA ASN A 165 15.34 -5.67 11.83
C ASN A 165 15.49 -4.94 10.48
N GLN A 166 16.60 -5.20 9.80
CA GLN A 166 16.72 -4.87 8.39
C GLN A 166 15.97 -5.90 7.54
N PHE A 167 15.15 -5.41 6.62
CA PHE A 167 14.52 -6.24 5.61
C PHE A 167 14.43 -5.50 4.28
N ILE A 168 14.42 -6.28 3.20
CA ILE A 168 14.25 -5.79 1.84
C ILE A 168 12.87 -6.19 1.37
N VAL A 169 12.17 -5.25 0.75
CA VAL A 169 10.89 -5.49 0.10
C VAL A 169 11.10 -5.55 -1.39
N TYR A 170 10.57 -6.61 -2.00
CA TYR A 170 10.56 -6.82 -3.42
C TYR A 170 9.17 -6.64 -3.98
N THR A 171 9.06 -5.83 -5.03
CA THR A 171 7.79 -5.39 -5.61
C THR A 171 7.79 -5.67 -7.11
N TYR A 172 6.83 -6.46 -7.57
CA TYR A 172 6.72 -6.87 -8.97
C TYR A 172 5.29 -6.64 -9.48
N PRO A 173 4.96 -5.42 -9.93
CA PRO A 173 3.70 -5.16 -10.59
C PRO A 173 3.68 -5.81 -11.97
N ILE A 174 2.50 -6.18 -12.44
CA ILE A 174 2.32 -6.51 -13.85
C ILE A 174 2.56 -5.27 -14.71
N LEU A 175 3.14 -5.43 -15.90
CA LEU A 175 3.41 -4.31 -16.80
C LEU A 175 2.21 -4.06 -17.73
N ILE A 176 1.33 -3.14 -17.34
CA ILE A 176 0.24 -2.65 -18.20
C ILE A 176 0.41 -1.14 -18.40
N VAL A 177 0.94 -0.75 -19.56
CA VAL A 177 1.21 0.65 -19.90
C VAL A 177 -0.10 1.45 -19.96
N GLY A 178 -0.11 2.63 -19.35
CA GLY A 178 -1.26 3.53 -19.32
C GLY A 178 -2.33 3.18 -18.29
N SER A 179 -2.09 2.20 -17.41
CA SER A 179 -2.98 1.90 -16.28
C SER A 179 -2.83 2.93 -15.15
N THR A 180 -3.82 2.99 -14.26
CA THR A 180 -3.75 3.74 -12.98
C THR A 180 -3.43 2.84 -11.79
N GLY A 181 -3.64 1.54 -11.93
CA GLY A 181 -3.30 0.53 -10.93
C GLY A 181 -2.75 -0.73 -11.58
N LEU A 182 -1.86 -1.43 -10.89
CA LEU A 182 -1.23 -2.66 -11.37
C LEU A 182 -1.29 -3.74 -10.28
N PRO A 183 -1.96 -4.89 -10.49
CA PRO A 183 -1.82 -6.05 -9.63
C PRO A 183 -0.36 -6.39 -9.39
N THR A 184 -0.01 -6.58 -8.13
CA THR A 184 1.40 -6.59 -7.71
C THR A 184 1.70 -7.75 -6.77
N ARG A 185 2.80 -8.44 -7.05
CA ARG A 185 3.40 -9.40 -6.12
C ARG A 185 4.36 -8.64 -5.21
N VAL A 186 4.16 -8.74 -3.90
CA VAL A 186 5.03 -8.14 -2.89
C VAL A 186 5.52 -9.22 -1.94
N ILE A 187 6.84 -9.33 -1.79
CA ILE A 187 7.47 -10.22 -0.80
C ILE A 187 8.52 -9.45 -0.03
N THR A 188 8.81 -9.86 1.19
CA THR A 188 9.90 -9.30 2.00
C THR A 188 10.88 -10.37 2.39
N GLU A 189 12.17 -10.02 2.39
CA GLU A 189 13.26 -10.84 2.89
C GLU A 189 13.87 -10.17 4.11
N ILE A 190 13.76 -10.84 5.26
CA ILE A 190 14.30 -10.41 6.54
C ILE A 190 15.67 -11.03 6.75
N PHE A 191 16.66 -10.19 7.02
CA PHE A 191 18.02 -10.59 7.37
C PHE A 191 18.10 -10.78 8.88
N GLN A 192 18.64 -11.93 9.29
CA GLN A 192 18.88 -12.29 10.69
C GLN A 192 20.35 -12.08 11.02
#